data_AF-A0A1V6PGU1-F1
#
_entry.id   AF-A0A1V6PGU1-F1
#
_cell.length_a   1.000
_cell.length_b   1.000
_cell.length_c   1.000
_cell.angle_alpha   90.00
_cell.angle_beta   90.00
_cell.angle_gamma   90.00
#
_symmetry.space_group_name_H-M   'P 1'
#
loop_
_entity.id
_entity.type
_entity.pdbx_description
1 polymer ?
#
loop_
_entity_poly.entity_id
_entity_poly.type
_entity_poly.pdbx_seq_one_letter_code
_entity_poly.pdbx_strand_id
1 'polypeptide(L)'
;MTGFSKILPSVQEFRAAIRRKKHARDRSQRDIPESSSTLGLENALPAPSSPWGLPVEIQIKIFAYCSTADYLPLKLVCKAFNHILSANEHEIVRQYLRHRRHGTLPSPIDDERTYTGNPEDDAVLLSDLFPPSKSARGGHLYTFRYLYGLHQRQKLCSRLCYYLADRVIHRFVQTEPIFLRTSFPSRKTERTALVQRGKASIWFHLAPSMYYTLYFLESYASARREQTYLLLREYEAGRLAVPISLEARQRMYRDLQTRIIQNPPFTNTAALLATHHCMHLLVTYIRYTMAPEAEIDDSWISSLLAVSPFVRIVEFFSAEIGDGGNQRMQRKDFMYNFHADMTIHGRDHMNSTVFGRASSQSIHSSVRDLWFDAAKTELEHRKALPHDQEIAWCWNGIPILFGCGNCERIDGWQA
;
A
#
# COMPACT_ATOMS: atom_id res chain seq x y z
N MET A 1 -14.16 -42.92 -25.27
CA MET A 1 -15.13 -41.99 -25.87
C MET A 1 -16.41 -41.99 -25.03
N THR A 2 -16.63 -40.96 -24.22
CA THR A 2 -17.93 -40.53 -23.67
C THR A 2 -17.67 -39.27 -22.84
N GLY A 3 -18.40 -38.18 -23.09
CA GLY A 3 -18.28 -36.98 -22.22
C GLY A 3 -18.54 -35.60 -22.83
N PHE A 4 -19.38 -35.45 -23.86
CA PHE A 4 -19.81 -34.11 -24.31
C PHE A 4 -21.33 -33.93 -24.45
N SER A 5 -22.14 -34.98 -24.24
CA SER A 5 -23.60 -34.93 -24.45
C SER A 5 -24.43 -34.45 -23.26
N LYS A 6 -23.81 -34.07 -22.12
CA LYS A 6 -24.54 -33.60 -20.92
C LYS A 6 -24.46 -32.09 -20.64
N ILE A 7 -23.70 -31.32 -21.43
CA ILE A 7 -23.50 -29.88 -21.18
C ILE A 7 -24.50 -29.00 -21.96
N LEU A 8 -25.01 -29.48 -23.10
CA LEU A 8 -25.94 -28.70 -23.93
C LEU A 8 -27.33 -28.44 -23.30
N PRO A 9 -27.97 -29.39 -22.57
CA PRO A 9 -29.30 -29.16 -22.00
C PRO A 9 -29.31 -28.07 -20.92
N SER A 10 -28.24 -27.97 -20.12
CA SER A 10 -28.14 -27.05 -18.99
C SER A 10 -27.98 -25.57 -19.43
N VAL A 11 -27.36 -25.32 -20.59
CA VAL A 11 -27.20 -23.96 -21.13
C VAL A 11 -28.50 -23.42 -21.72
N GLN A 12 -29.36 -24.29 -22.26
CA GLN A 12 -30.67 -23.90 -22.80
C GLN A 12 -31.67 -23.58 -21.69
N GLU A 13 -31.68 -24.35 -20.60
CA GLU A 13 -32.50 -24.06 -19.41
C GLU A 13 -32.09 -22.75 -18.73
N PHE A 14 -30.78 -22.47 -18.65
CA PHE A 14 -30.27 -21.23 -18.08
C PHE A 14 -30.64 -19.99 -18.92
N ARG A 15 -30.60 -20.11 -20.26
CA ARG A 15 -31.04 -19.03 -21.17
C ARG A 15 -32.56 -18.81 -21.15
N ALA A 16 -33.35 -19.87 -20.97
CA ALA A 16 -34.81 -19.78 -20.83
C ALA A 16 -35.21 -19.09 -19.50
N ALA A 17 -34.50 -19.35 -18.41
CA ALA A 17 -34.72 -18.69 -17.13
C ALA A 17 -34.43 -17.18 -17.17
N ILE A 18 -33.36 -16.77 -17.89
CA ILE A 18 -33.02 -15.35 -18.07
C ILE A 18 -34.07 -14.61 -18.92
N ARG A 19 -34.60 -15.24 -19.97
CA ARG A 19 -35.66 -14.63 -20.80
C ARG A 19 -36.99 -14.48 -20.05
N ARG A 20 -37.37 -15.43 -19.19
CA ARG A 20 -38.57 -15.30 -18.32
C ARG A 20 -38.44 -14.13 -17.32
N LYS A 21 -37.24 -13.90 -16.78
CA LYS A 21 -36.98 -12.78 -15.85
C LYS A 21 -37.01 -11.41 -16.53
N LYS A 22 -36.73 -11.33 -17.83
CA LYS A 22 -36.82 -10.09 -18.62
C LYS A 22 -38.27 -9.74 -18.98
N HIS A 23 -39.09 -10.72 -19.36
CA HIS A 23 -40.52 -10.50 -19.65
C HIS A 23 -41.38 -10.17 -18.41
N ALA A 24 -40.97 -10.65 -17.21
CA ALA A 24 -41.63 -10.27 -15.96
C ALA A 24 -41.37 -8.81 -15.55
N ARG A 25 -40.27 -8.22 -16.03
CA ARG A 25 -39.88 -6.83 -15.70
C ARG A 25 -40.59 -5.81 -16.61
N ASP A 26 -40.82 -6.17 -17.88
CA ASP A 26 -41.51 -5.30 -18.85
C ASP A 26 -43.04 -5.25 -18.63
N ARG A 27 -43.63 -6.21 -17.90
CA ARG A 27 -45.06 -6.19 -17.53
C ARG A 27 -45.38 -5.38 -16.27
N SER A 28 -44.37 -4.89 -15.53
CA SER A 28 -44.57 -4.17 -14.26
C SER A 28 -44.64 -2.64 -14.42
N GLN A 29 -44.65 -2.11 -15.64
CA GLN A 29 -44.53 -0.67 -15.91
C GLN A 29 -45.69 -0.07 -16.72
N ARG A 30 -46.84 -0.76 -16.78
CA ARG A 30 -48.11 -0.18 -17.23
C ARG A 30 -49.19 -0.66 -16.27
N ASP A 31 -49.68 0.27 -15.46
CA ASP A 31 -51.08 0.45 -15.06
C ASP A 31 -51.11 1.34 -13.81
N ILE A 32 -51.36 2.62 -14.03
CA ILE A 32 -51.84 3.58 -13.02
C ILE A 32 -53.36 3.54 -13.12
N PRO A 33 -54.07 3.43 -11.99
CA PRO A 33 -55.23 4.29 -11.80
C PRO A 33 -55.24 5.01 -10.46
N GLU A 34 -56.06 6.05 -10.46
CA GLU A 34 -56.21 7.16 -9.54
C GLU A 34 -56.76 6.79 -8.13
N SER A 35 -56.31 7.58 -7.15
CA SER A 35 -57.08 8.18 -6.04
C SER A 35 -58.14 7.34 -5.30
N SER A 36 -57.91 7.07 -4.01
CA SER A 36 -58.78 7.58 -2.93
C SER A 36 -58.20 7.31 -1.53
N SER A 37 -58.47 8.25 -0.64
CA SER A 37 -58.10 8.40 0.75
C SER A 37 -58.67 7.29 1.66
N THR A 38 -57.86 6.76 2.59
CA THR A 38 -58.28 6.46 3.98
C THR A 38 -57.08 6.10 4.86
N LEU A 39 -57.09 6.66 6.07
CA LEU A 39 -56.18 6.39 7.19
C LEU A 39 -56.20 4.90 7.58
N GLY A 40 -55.03 4.30 7.77
CA GLY A 40 -54.88 2.91 8.23
C GLY A 40 -53.48 2.67 8.80
N LEU A 41 -53.45 2.52 10.13
CA LEU A 41 -52.34 2.11 10.96
C LEU A 41 -51.82 0.71 10.53
N GLU A 42 -50.53 0.46 10.79
CA GLU A 42 -49.88 -0.87 10.86
C GLU A 42 -49.63 -1.65 9.56
N ASN A 43 -48.36 -1.62 9.12
CA ASN A 43 -47.58 -2.84 8.85
C ASN A 43 -46.12 -2.46 8.59
N ALA A 44 -45.38 -2.17 9.67
CA ALA A 44 -43.93 -2.22 9.62
C ALA A 44 -43.53 -3.68 9.34
N LEU A 45 -42.86 -3.93 8.22
CA LEU A 45 -42.19 -5.20 7.96
C LEU A 45 -41.38 -5.58 9.21
N PRO A 46 -41.52 -6.81 9.76
CA PRO A 46 -40.80 -7.18 10.96
C PRO A 46 -39.30 -7.07 10.68
N ALA A 47 -38.61 -6.28 11.51
CA ALA A 47 -37.17 -6.23 11.52
C ALA A 47 -36.65 -7.67 11.58
N PRO A 48 -35.69 -8.08 10.72
CA PRO A 48 -35.21 -9.45 10.73
C PRO A 48 -34.70 -9.76 12.13
N SER A 49 -35.30 -10.77 12.76
CA SER A 49 -34.93 -11.24 14.08
C SER A 49 -33.42 -11.48 14.14
N SER A 50 -32.78 -10.96 15.19
CA SER A 50 -31.37 -11.21 15.48
C SER A 50 -31.08 -12.70 15.32
N PRO A 51 -30.09 -13.10 14.50
CA PRO A 51 -29.80 -14.50 14.22
C PRO A 51 -29.36 -15.27 15.48
N TRP A 52 -28.98 -14.56 16.53
CA TRP A 52 -28.56 -15.11 17.82
C TRP A 52 -29.48 -14.71 18.99
N GLY A 53 -30.56 -13.97 18.74
CA GLY A 53 -31.39 -13.40 19.81
C GLY A 53 -30.68 -12.35 20.69
N LEU A 54 -29.46 -11.94 20.32
CA LEU A 54 -28.66 -10.96 21.04
C LEU A 54 -29.01 -9.51 20.64
N PRO A 55 -28.87 -8.53 21.55
CA PRO A 55 -28.88 -7.11 21.20
C PRO A 55 -27.88 -6.76 20.11
N VAL A 56 -28.22 -5.82 19.23
CA VAL A 56 -27.40 -5.46 18.06
C VAL A 56 -26.01 -4.96 18.47
N GLU A 57 -25.89 -4.30 19.62
CA GLU A 57 -24.65 -3.77 20.16
C GLU A 57 -23.66 -4.90 20.50
N ILE A 58 -24.17 -6.01 21.05
CA ILE A 58 -23.36 -7.20 21.35
C ILE A 58 -22.91 -7.86 20.05
N GLN A 59 -23.80 -7.94 19.07
CA GLN A 59 -23.47 -8.51 17.76
C GLN A 59 -22.40 -7.70 17.04
N ILE A 60 -22.49 -6.36 17.09
CA ILE A 60 -21.46 -5.45 16.56
C ILE A 60 -20.10 -5.73 17.21
N LYS A 61 -20.06 -5.87 18.54
CA LYS A 61 -18.83 -6.20 19.27
C LYS A 61 -18.26 -7.56 18.83
N ILE A 62 -19.10 -8.58 18.70
CA ILE A 62 -18.69 -9.91 18.21
C ILE A 62 -18.08 -9.79 16.82
N PHE A 63 -18.75 -9.12 15.88
CA PHE A 63 -18.23 -8.93 14.53
C PHE A 63 -16.96 -8.09 14.49
N ALA A 64 -16.76 -7.16 15.42
CA ALA A 64 -15.54 -6.36 15.52
C ALA A 64 -14.29 -7.16 15.93
N TYR A 65 -14.46 -8.35 16.53
CA TYR A 65 -13.36 -9.28 16.81
C TYR A 65 -12.97 -10.13 15.60
N CYS A 66 -13.82 -10.21 14.57
CA CYS A 66 -13.50 -10.93 13.35
C CYS A 66 -12.32 -10.28 12.61
N SER A 67 -11.61 -11.09 11.82
CA SER A 67 -10.59 -10.60 10.90
C SER A 67 -11.25 -9.95 9.68
N THR A 68 -10.48 -9.13 8.95
CA THR A 68 -10.97 -8.52 7.71
C THR A 68 -11.33 -9.54 6.64
N ALA A 69 -10.78 -10.75 6.70
CA ALA A 69 -11.07 -11.83 5.76
C ALA A 69 -12.44 -12.50 6.02
N ASP A 70 -12.98 -12.38 7.23
CA ASP A 70 -14.19 -13.10 7.64
C ASP A 70 -15.47 -12.41 7.19
N TYR A 71 -15.46 -11.08 7.01
CA TYR A 71 -16.69 -10.32 6.75
C TYR A 71 -17.44 -10.76 5.48
N LEU A 72 -16.73 -11.07 4.40
CA LEU A 72 -17.38 -11.53 3.16
C LEU A 72 -18.01 -12.92 3.34
N PRO A 73 -17.30 -13.95 3.83
CA PRO A 73 -17.89 -15.22 4.21
C PRO A 73 -19.10 -15.06 5.15
N LEU A 74 -18.99 -14.22 6.19
CA LEU A 74 -20.06 -13.99 7.16
C LEU A 74 -21.32 -13.38 6.52
N LYS A 75 -21.18 -12.47 5.54
CA LYS A 75 -22.32 -11.95 4.76
C LYS A 75 -23.05 -13.01 3.94
N LEU A 76 -22.40 -14.15 3.67
CA LEU A 76 -22.97 -15.26 2.89
C LEU A 76 -23.61 -16.34 3.76
N VAL A 77 -23.40 -16.32 5.07
CA VAL A 77 -23.95 -17.32 6.00
C VAL A 77 -25.48 -17.31 6.00
N CYS A 78 -26.10 -16.14 6.19
CA CYS A 78 -27.55 -15.99 6.15
C CYS A 78 -27.99 -14.54 5.87
N LYS A 79 -29.27 -14.34 5.53
CA LYS A 79 -29.85 -13.01 5.27
C LYS A 79 -29.74 -12.07 6.47
N ALA A 80 -29.88 -12.60 7.68
CA ALA A 80 -29.78 -11.82 8.91
C ALA A 80 -28.36 -11.29 9.14
N PHE A 81 -27.32 -12.12 8.95
CA PHE A 81 -25.92 -11.67 9.02
C PHE A 81 -25.64 -10.62 7.95
N ASN A 82 -26.09 -10.86 6.71
CA ASN A 82 -25.93 -9.92 5.62
C ASN A 82 -26.52 -8.54 5.97
N HIS A 83 -27.73 -8.53 6.53
CA HIS A 83 -28.41 -7.31 6.96
C HIS A 83 -27.65 -6.60 8.07
N ILE A 84 -27.26 -7.31 9.14
CA ILE A 84 -26.56 -6.72 10.29
C ILE A 84 -25.20 -6.15 9.88
N LEU A 85 -24.40 -6.92 9.13
CA LEU A 85 -23.09 -6.49 8.65
C LEU A 85 -23.19 -5.30 7.69
N SER A 86 -24.21 -5.24 6.84
CA SER A 86 -24.36 -4.15 5.87
C SER A 86 -24.98 -2.90 6.48
N ALA A 87 -25.93 -3.04 7.42
CA ALA A 87 -26.56 -1.91 8.10
C ALA A 87 -25.63 -1.26 9.14
N ASN A 88 -24.78 -2.05 9.81
CA ASN A 88 -23.91 -1.58 10.90
C ASN A 88 -22.43 -1.56 10.53
N GLU A 89 -22.11 -1.57 9.24
CA GLU A 89 -20.72 -1.60 8.73
C GLU A 89 -19.84 -0.54 9.40
N HIS A 90 -20.35 0.68 9.49
CA HIS A 90 -19.62 1.80 10.10
C HIS A 90 -19.27 1.57 11.57
N GLU A 91 -20.21 1.09 12.38
CA GLU A 91 -19.98 0.91 13.81
C GLU A 91 -19.10 -0.32 14.08
N ILE A 92 -19.27 -1.40 13.31
CA ILE A 92 -18.40 -2.58 13.40
C ILE A 92 -16.95 -2.20 13.13
N VAL A 93 -16.69 -1.41 12.08
CA VAL A 93 -15.34 -0.96 11.72
C VAL A 93 -14.78 -0.03 12.80
N ARG A 94 -15.58 0.86 13.38
CA ARG A 94 -15.13 1.72 14.49
C ARG A 94 -14.76 0.91 15.73
N GLN A 95 -15.55 -0.09 16.10
CA GLN A 95 -15.24 -0.99 17.22
C GLN A 95 -14.00 -1.84 16.93
N TYR A 96 -13.85 -2.34 15.71
CA TYR A 96 -12.66 -3.08 15.25
C TYR A 96 -11.39 -2.24 15.46
N LEU A 97 -11.44 -0.96 15.09
CA LEU A 97 -10.31 -0.04 15.22
C LEU A 97 -10.06 0.32 16.68
N ARG A 98 -11.10 0.60 17.47
CA ARG A 98 -10.95 0.87 18.91
C ARG A 98 -10.27 -0.28 19.64
N HIS A 99 -10.63 -1.53 19.35
CA HIS A 99 -9.99 -2.69 19.97
C HIS A 99 -8.49 -2.78 19.65
N ARG A 100 -8.09 -2.43 18.42
CA ARG A 100 -6.69 -2.50 17.97
C ARG A 100 -5.90 -1.21 18.13
N ARG A 101 -6.54 -0.14 18.59
CA ARG A 101 -5.92 1.18 18.82
C ARG A 101 -6.10 1.66 20.26
N HIS A 102 -6.16 0.73 21.21
CA HIS A 102 -6.26 1.02 22.64
C HIS A 102 -7.40 2.01 22.98
N GLY A 103 -8.55 1.86 22.32
CA GLY A 103 -9.76 2.67 22.54
C GLY A 103 -9.90 3.91 21.66
N THR A 104 -8.89 4.26 20.85
CA THR A 104 -8.91 5.44 19.98
C THR A 104 -9.46 5.16 18.59
N LEU A 105 -9.86 6.20 17.87
CA LEU A 105 -10.19 6.15 16.44
C LEU A 105 -9.13 6.86 15.62
N PRO A 106 -9.01 6.53 14.31
CA PRO A 106 -8.16 7.26 13.38
C PRO A 106 -8.35 8.76 13.46
N SER A 107 -7.22 9.44 13.60
CA SER A 107 -7.10 10.88 13.49
C SER A 107 -5.93 11.18 12.55
N PRO A 108 -5.92 12.35 11.90
CA PRO A 108 -4.72 12.82 11.22
C PRO A 108 -3.51 12.76 12.16
N ILE A 109 -2.35 12.44 11.62
CA ILE A 109 -1.10 12.49 12.38
C ILE A 109 -0.84 13.94 12.80
N ASP A 110 -0.56 14.12 14.08
CA ASP A 110 -0.11 15.37 14.70
C ASP A 110 1.38 15.24 15.10
N ASP A 111 1.98 16.37 15.48
CA ASP A 111 3.40 16.42 15.84
C ASP A 111 3.70 15.79 17.21
N GLU A 112 2.67 15.42 17.98
CA GLU A 112 2.80 14.93 19.35
C GLU A 112 2.89 13.40 19.44
N ARG A 113 2.46 12.66 18.40
CA ARG A 113 2.45 11.20 18.42
C ARG A 113 3.80 10.58 18.07
N THR A 114 4.33 9.81 19.02
CA THR A 114 5.45 8.88 18.81
C THR A 114 4.92 7.44 18.75
N TYR A 115 5.31 6.71 17.71
CA TYR A 115 4.96 5.29 17.52
C TYR A 115 6.14 4.42 17.96
N THR A 116 5.88 3.36 18.73
CA THR A 116 6.96 2.57 19.36
C THR A 116 7.58 1.52 18.42
N GLY A 117 7.12 1.45 17.16
CA GLY A 117 7.57 0.47 16.18
C GLY A 117 7.14 -0.97 16.50
N ASN A 118 6.37 -1.17 17.56
CA ASN A 118 5.82 -2.47 17.94
C ASN A 118 4.72 -2.91 16.95
N PRO A 119 4.58 -4.21 16.65
CA PRO A 119 3.54 -4.71 15.74
C PRO A 119 2.11 -4.41 16.20
N GLU A 120 1.91 -4.20 17.50
CA GLU A 120 0.61 -3.79 18.06
C GLU A 120 0.26 -2.35 17.64
N ASP A 121 1.26 -1.50 17.44
CA ASP A 121 1.11 -0.12 16.96
C ASP A 121 0.95 -0.03 15.44
N ASP A 122 1.22 -1.11 14.67
CA ASP A 122 1.07 -1.11 13.21
C ASP A 122 -0.33 -0.68 12.79
N ALA A 123 -1.35 -1.18 13.50
CA ALA A 123 -2.73 -0.83 13.22
C ALA A 123 -2.99 0.66 13.49
N VAL A 124 -2.39 1.23 14.55
CA VAL A 124 -2.49 2.65 14.89
C VAL A 124 -1.81 3.50 13.82
N LEU A 125 -0.52 3.24 13.56
CA LEU A 125 0.29 3.96 12.59
C LEU A 125 -0.32 3.92 11.19
N LEU A 126 -0.68 2.73 10.67
CA LEU A 126 -1.28 2.61 9.35
C LEU A 126 -2.60 3.36 9.22
N SER A 127 -3.45 3.29 10.24
CA SER A 127 -4.76 3.95 10.16
C SER A 127 -4.69 5.46 10.39
N ASP A 128 -3.64 5.97 11.04
CA ASP A 128 -3.34 7.40 11.11
C ASP A 128 -2.68 7.93 9.82
N LEU A 129 -1.78 7.16 9.20
CA LEU A 129 -1.19 7.48 7.89
C LEU A 129 -2.24 7.46 6.77
N PHE A 130 -3.15 6.50 6.82
CA PHE A 130 -4.20 6.33 5.82
C PHE A 130 -5.56 6.45 6.51
N PRO A 131 -6.04 7.68 6.80
CA PRO A 131 -7.33 7.88 7.43
C PRO A 131 -8.47 7.55 6.46
N PRO A 132 -9.64 7.15 6.97
CA PRO A 132 -10.82 6.90 6.15
C PRO A 132 -11.29 8.18 5.43
N SER A 133 -11.78 8.02 4.20
CA SER A 133 -12.30 9.12 3.40
C SER A 133 -13.39 9.91 4.13
N LYS A 134 -13.41 11.22 3.92
CA LYS A 134 -14.44 12.10 4.49
C LYS A 134 -15.75 11.94 3.71
N SER A 135 -16.87 11.86 4.43
CA SER A 135 -18.22 11.89 3.85
C SER A 135 -18.57 13.30 3.38
N ALA A 136 -19.38 13.41 2.32
CA ALA A 136 -19.94 14.69 1.87
C ALA A 136 -20.79 15.39 2.95
N ARG A 137 -21.34 14.62 3.91
CA ARG A 137 -22.12 15.12 5.04
C ARG A 137 -21.27 15.46 6.27
N GLY A 138 -19.94 15.41 6.15
CA GLY A 138 -19.01 15.49 7.29
C GLY A 138 -18.81 14.14 7.98
N GLY A 139 -17.67 14.00 8.65
CA GLY A 139 -17.26 12.76 9.33
C GLY A 139 -16.53 11.76 8.43
N HIS A 140 -16.10 10.64 9.02
CA HIS A 140 -15.24 9.64 8.41
C HIS A 140 -15.99 8.37 7.98
N LEU A 141 -15.71 7.86 6.79
CA LEU A 141 -16.32 6.66 6.23
C LEU A 141 -15.58 5.39 6.65
N TYR A 142 -15.88 4.92 7.87
CA TYR A 142 -15.39 3.65 8.40
C TYR A 142 -16.06 2.47 7.67
N THR A 143 -15.44 1.90 6.64
CA THR A 143 -16.04 0.82 5.82
C THR A 143 -15.20 -0.45 5.88
N PHE A 144 -15.78 -1.60 5.53
CA PHE A 144 -15.02 -2.84 5.34
C PHE A 144 -14.00 -2.68 4.21
N ARG A 145 -14.32 -1.87 3.18
CA ARG A 145 -13.37 -1.50 2.14
C ARG A 145 -12.16 -0.76 2.71
N TYR A 146 -12.38 0.15 3.67
CA TYR A 146 -11.29 0.84 4.37
C TYR A 146 -10.40 -0.14 5.14
N LEU A 147 -10.98 -1.03 5.95
CA LEU A 147 -10.20 -2.04 6.68
C LEU A 147 -9.43 -2.98 5.76
N TYR A 148 -10.07 -3.43 4.67
CA TYR A 148 -9.41 -4.24 3.65
C TYR A 148 -8.21 -3.49 3.06
N GLY A 149 -8.36 -2.20 2.76
CA GLY A 149 -7.28 -1.35 2.29
C GLY A 149 -6.11 -1.24 3.26
N LEU A 150 -6.36 -1.08 4.56
CA LEU A 150 -5.31 -1.09 5.59
C LEU A 150 -4.58 -2.44 5.64
N HIS A 151 -5.34 -3.54 5.66
CA HIS A 151 -4.78 -4.88 5.69
C HIS A 151 -3.92 -5.18 4.45
N GLN A 152 -4.35 -4.75 3.26
CA GLN A 152 -3.54 -4.92 2.05
C GLN A 152 -2.24 -4.13 2.12
N ARG A 153 -2.25 -2.89 2.63
CA ARG A 153 -1.03 -2.09 2.83
C ARG A 153 -0.08 -2.76 3.81
N GLN A 154 -0.59 -3.21 4.96
CA GLN A 154 0.18 -3.96 5.95
C GLN A 154 0.86 -5.18 5.30
N LYS A 155 0.08 -5.99 4.57
CA LYS A 155 0.57 -7.19 3.90
C LYS A 155 1.64 -6.88 2.84
N LEU A 156 1.45 -5.83 2.04
CA LEU A 156 2.41 -5.45 1.01
C LEU A 156 3.73 -4.95 1.61
N CYS A 157 3.66 -4.03 2.58
CA CYS A 157 4.83 -3.53 3.29
C CYS A 157 5.57 -4.66 4.01
N SER A 158 4.86 -5.50 4.77
CA SER A 158 5.45 -6.66 5.45
C SER A 158 6.15 -7.62 4.49
N ARG A 159 5.54 -7.93 3.33
CA ARG A 159 6.20 -8.77 2.31
C ARG A 159 7.46 -8.12 1.75
N LEU A 160 7.43 -6.82 1.45
CA LEU A 160 8.61 -6.11 0.96
C LEU A 160 9.73 -6.09 2.00
N CYS A 161 9.40 -5.79 3.25
CA CYS A 161 10.37 -5.82 4.35
C CYS A 161 10.98 -7.22 4.52
N TYR A 162 10.18 -8.27 4.41
CA TYR A 162 10.69 -9.65 4.44
C TYR A 162 11.66 -9.93 3.28
N TYR A 163 11.34 -9.50 2.06
CA TYR A 163 12.24 -9.68 0.91
C TYR A 163 13.54 -8.86 1.04
N LEU A 164 13.45 -7.62 1.54
CA LEU A 164 14.63 -6.81 1.82
C LEU A 164 15.50 -7.46 2.89
N ALA A 165 14.90 -7.89 4.01
CA ALA A 165 15.60 -8.60 5.07
C ALA A 165 16.26 -9.89 4.57
N ASP A 166 15.59 -10.65 3.70
CA ASP A 166 16.16 -11.83 3.05
C ASP A 166 17.43 -11.48 2.25
N ARG A 167 17.37 -10.42 1.43
CA ARG A 167 18.50 -9.97 0.63
C ARG A 167 19.65 -9.42 1.46
N VAL A 168 19.34 -8.68 2.52
CA VAL A 168 20.34 -8.15 3.46
C VAL A 168 21.13 -9.27 4.08
N ILE A 169 20.45 -10.25 4.68
CA ILE A 169 21.10 -11.40 5.30
C ILE A 169 21.82 -12.27 4.27
N HIS A 170 21.24 -12.46 3.09
CA HIS A 170 21.91 -13.22 2.04
C HIS A 170 23.23 -12.58 1.63
N ARG A 171 23.25 -11.25 1.44
CA ARG A 171 24.46 -10.50 1.12
C ARG A 171 25.48 -10.61 2.25
N PHE A 172 25.09 -10.40 3.50
CA PHE A 172 25.96 -10.58 4.66
C PHE A 172 26.63 -11.95 4.67
N VAL A 173 25.86 -13.02 4.45
CA VAL A 173 26.37 -14.39 4.41
C VAL A 173 27.35 -14.62 3.25
N GLN A 174 27.12 -13.96 2.12
CA GLN A 174 28.00 -14.05 0.94
C GLN A 174 29.31 -13.28 1.12
N THR A 175 29.26 -12.09 1.72
CA THR A 175 30.43 -11.21 1.88
C THR A 175 31.31 -11.59 3.07
N GLU A 176 30.75 -12.27 4.09
CA GLU A 176 31.44 -12.62 5.32
C GLU A 176 31.67 -14.14 5.51
N PRO A 177 32.22 -14.87 4.53
CA PRO A 177 32.37 -16.33 4.64
C PRO A 177 33.41 -16.74 5.68
N ILE A 178 34.43 -15.90 5.93
CA ILE A 178 35.48 -16.15 6.91
C ILE A 178 34.89 -16.07 8.33
N PHE A 179 34.19 -14.97 8.64
CA PHE A 179 33.51 -14.78 9.91
C PHE A 179 32.52 -15.93 10.21
N LEU A 180 31.76 -16.38 9.21
CA LEU A 180 30.83 -17.49 9.38
C LEU A 180 31.52 -18.83 9.61
N ARG A 181 32.69 -19.06 9.01
CA ARG A 181 33.47 -20.28 9.23
C ARG A 181 34.10 -20.29 10.62
N THR A 182 34.59 -19.15 11.11
CA THR A 182 35.22 -19.03 12.43
C THR A 182 34.19 -19.07 13.56
N SER A 183 33.08 -18.34 13.41
CA SER A 183 32.04 -18.25 14.44
C SER A 183 31.10 -19.46 14.44
N PHE A 184 30.93 -20.14 13.30
CA PHE A 184 30.04 -21.30 13.14
C PHE A 184 30.69 -22.44 12.35
N PRO A 185 31.77 -23.07 12.84
CA PRO A 185 32.58 -24.03 12.07
C PRO A 185 31.86 -25.33 11.70
N SER A 186 30.85 -25.78 12.47
CA SER A 186 30.28 -27.14 12.30
C SER A 186 28.77 -27.27 12.50
N ARG A 187 28.02 -26.17 12.73
CA ARG A 187 26.59 -26.23 13.06
C ARG A 187 25.71 -25.57 11.99
N LYS A 188 25.28 -26.38 11.00
CA LYS A 188 24.30 -25.98 9.96
C LYS A 188 23.02 -25.38 10.57
N THR A 189 22.61 -25.89 11.72
CA THR A 189 21.45 -25.41 12.49
C THR A 189 21.64 -24.00 13.00
N GLU A 190 22.81 -23.67 13.57
CA GLU A 190 23.10 -22.31 14.07
C GLU A 190 23.19 -21.28 12.95
N ARG A 191 23.81 -21.64 11.82
CA ARG A 191 23.81 -20.77 10.63
C ARG A 191 22.39 -20.51 10.13
N THR A 192 21.53 -21.53 10.15
CA THR A 192 20.11 -21.37 9.78
C THR A 192 19.39 -20.47 10.78
N ALA A 193 19.66 -20.62 12.08
CA ALA A 193 19.07 -19.80 13.13
C ALA A 193 19.53 -18.34 13.09
N LEU A 194 20.81 -18.08 12.79
CA LEU A 194 21.36 -16.75 12.47
C LEU A 194 20.57 -16.11 11.34
N VAL A 195 20.39 -16.84 10.23
CA VAL A 195 19.67 -16.33 9.06
C VAL A 195 18.23 -16.00 9.41
N GLN A 196 17.51 -16.90 10.10
CA GLN A 196 16.10 -16.66 10.45
C GLN A 196 15.93 -15.52 11.46
N ARG A 197 16.76 -15.47 12.51
CA ARG A 197 16.70 -14.38 13.50
C ARG A 197 17.11 -13.05 12.90
N GLY A 198 18.14 -13.03 12.05
CA GLY A 198 18.56 -11.82 11.35
C GLY A 198 17.45 -11.28 10.44
N LYS A 199 16.82 -12.16 9.65
CA LYS A 199 15.67 -11.76 8.81
C LYS A 199 14.53 -11.20 9.65
N ALA A 200 14.17 -11.87 10.74
CA ALA A 200 13.08 -11.42 11.62
C ALA A 200 13.39 -10.06 12.28
N SER A 201 14.62 -9.86 12.75
CA SER A 201 15.08 -8.60 13.36
C SER A 201 15.00 -7.45 12.36
N ILE A 202 15.58 -7.62 11.18
CA ILE A 202 15.55 -6.58 10.13
C ILE A 202 14.12 -6.31 9.67
N TRP A 203 13.33 -7.36 9.46
CA TRP A 203 11.93 -7.21 9.07
C TRP A 203 11.14 -6.39 10.10
N PHE A 204 11.31 -6.68 11.39
CA PHE A 204 10.69 -5.95 12.48
C PHE A 204 11.04 -4.45 12.44
N HIS A 205 12.33 -4.12 12.32
CA HIS A 205 12.79 -2.73 12.26
C HIS A 205 12.34 -1.99 10.99
N LEU A 206 12.25 -2.68 9.85
CA LEU A 206 11.87 -2.05 8.58
C LEU A 206 10.37 -1.79 8.45
N ALA A 207 9.51 -2.53 9.15
CA ALA A 207 8.07 -2.47 8.90
C ALA A 207 7.46 -1.07 9.12
N PRO A 208 7.72 -0.37 10.25
CA PRO A 208 7.21 1.00 10.45
C PRO A 208 7.71 1.99 9.41
N SER A 209 9.01 1.95 9.10
CA SER A 209 9.66 2.82 8.09
C SER A 209 9.11 2.58 6.68
N MET A 210 8.69 1.35 6.39
CA MET A 210 8.07 1.00 5.12
C MET A 210 6.65 1.55 4.99
N TYR A 211 5.91 1.74 6.09
CA TYR A 211 4.61 2.41 6.05
C TYR A 211 4.76 3.89 5.68
N TYR A 212 5.77 4.57 6.22
CA TYR A 212 6.08 5.95 5.84
C TYR A 212 6.55 6.05 4.39
N THR A 213 7.38 5.10 3.94
CA THR A 213 7.79 4.98 2.53
C THR A 213 6.58 4.86 1.61
N LEU A 214 5.66 3.94 1.94
CA LEU A 214 4.41 3.76 1.20
C LEU A 214 3.57 5.05 1.21
N TYR A 215 3.42 5.69 2.37
CA TYR A 215 2.66 6.92 2.52
C TYR A 215 3.20 8.04 1.62
N PHE A 216 4.51 8.25 1.59
CA PHE A 216 5.13 9.23 0.70
C PHE A 216 4.83 8.91 -0.77
N LEU A 217 5.05 7.66 -1.20
CA LEU A 217 4.86 7.28 -2.60
C LEU A 217 3.39 7.42 -3.05
N GLU A 218 2.42 7.01 -2.22
CA GLU A 218 1.00 7.20 -2.51
C GLU A 218 0.61 8.70 -2.51
N SER A 219 1.08 9.46 -1.52
CA SER A 219 0.81 10.91 -1.41
C SER A 219 1.39 11.68 -2.60
N TYR A 220 2.61 11.34 -3.01
CA TYR A 220 3.28 11.96 -4.15
C TYR A 220 2.61 11.59 -5.48
N ALA A 221 2.20 10.33 -5.65
CA ALA A 221 1.43 9.92 -6.82
C ALA A 221 0.09 10.67 -6.90
N SER A 222 -0.62 10.82 -5.77
CA SER A 222 -1.88 11.57 -5.69
C SER A 222 -1.67 13.06 -5.98
N ALA A 223 -0.68 13.69 -5.35
CA ALA A 223 -0.39 15.11 -5.50
C ALA A 223 0.00 15.47 -6.94
N ARG A 224 0.78 14.61 -7.61
CA ARG A 224 1.07 14.81 -9.04
C ARG A 224 -0.17 14.71 -9.90
N ARG A 225 -1.05 13.75 -9.63
CA ARG A 225 -2.30 13.58 -10.38
C ARG A 225 -3.23 14.78 -10.22
N GLU A 226 -3.36 15.28 -9.00
CA GLU A 226 -4.11 16.50 -8.69
C GLU A 226 -3.49 17.72 -9.39
N GLN A 227 -2.17 17.88 -9.33
CA GLN A 227 -1.46 18.95 -10.03
C GLN A 227 -1.70 18.89 -11.54
N THR A 228 -1.60 17.71 -12.17
CA THR A 228 -1.91 17.54 -13.60
C THR A 228 -3.36 17.91 -13.90
N TYR A 229 -4.31 17.54 -13.05
CA TYR A 229 -5.72 17.91 -13.21
C TYR A 229 -5.94 19.43 -13.14
N LEU A 230 -5.28 20.11 -12.19
CA LEU A 230 -5.33 21.57 -12.09
C LEU A 230 -4.74 22.24 -13.34
N LEU A 231 -3.58 21.78 -13.81
CA LEU A 231 -2.95 22.30 -15.02
C LEU A 231 -3.83 22.10 -16.27
N LEU A 232 -4.48 20.94 -16.39
CA LEU A 232 -5.42 20.68 -17.47
C LEU A 232 -6.60 21.65 -17.43
N ARG A 233 -7.16 21.90 -16.24
CA ARG A 233 -8.26 22.86 -16.06
C ARG A 233 -7.86 24.29 -16.43
N GLU A 234 -6.64 24.71 -16.08
CA GLU A 234 -6.11 26.03 -16.45
C GLU A 234 -5.86 26.16 -17.96
N TYR A 235 -5.41 25.08 -18.60
CA TYR A 235 -5.28 25.00 -20.05
C TYR A 235 -6.65 25.09 -20.74
N GLU A 236 -7.63 24.31 -20.29
CA GLU A 236 -9.01 24.35 -20.82
C GLU A 236 -9.67 25.72 -20.65
N ALA A 237 -9.28 26.46 -19.61
CA ALA A 237 -9.71 27.85 -19.38
C ALA A 237 -8.93 28.89 -20.21
N GLY A 238 -7.98 28.47 -21.06
CA GLY A 238 -7.16 29.34 -21.91
C GLY A 238 -6.11 30.16 -21.15
N ARG A 239 -5.83 29.83 -19.89
CA ARG A 239 -4.91 30.59 -19.02
C ARG A 239 -3.48 30.04 -18.96
N LEU A 240 -3.26 28.82 -19.49
CA LEU A 240 -1.98 28.14 -19.44
C LEU A 240 -1.51 27.76 -20.85
N ALA A 241 -0.27 28.12 -21.18
CA ALA A 241 0.40 27.62 -22.38
C ALA A 241 0.96 26.21 -22.13
N VAL A 242 0.66 25.29 -23.04
CA VAL A 242 1.15 23.90 -23.03
C VAL A 242 1.88 23.60 -24.36
N PRO A 243 2.86 22.68 -24.40
CA PRO A 243 3.32 21.83 -23.30
C PRO A 243 4.21 22.56 -22.29
N ILE A 244 4.09 22.21 -21.01
CA ILE A 244 4.98 22.71 -19.96
C ILE A 244 6.38 22.15 -20.17
N SER A 245 7.41 23.00 -20.06
CA SER A 245 8.80 22.58 -20.22
C SER A 245 9.23 21.56 -19.16
N LEU A 246 10.23 20.73 -19.49
CA LEU A 246 10.76 19.72 -18.56
C LEU A 246 11.28 20.35 -17.26
N GLU A 247 11.98 21.49 -17.35
CA GLU A 247 12.50 22.20 -16.17
C GLU A 247 11.39 22.72 -15.25
N ALA A 248 10.31 23.25 -15.83
CA ALA A 248 9.15 23.69 -15.05
C ALA A 248 8.46 22.49 -14.39
N ARG A 249 8.33 21.37 -15.09
CA ARG A 249 7.81 20.11 -14.54
C ARG A 249 8.64 19.60 -13.37
N GLN A 250 9.96 19.58 -13.50
CA GLN A 250 10.87 19.16 -12.43
C GLN A 250 10.75 20.05 -11.19
N ARG A 251 10.69 21.37 -11.36
CA ARG A 251 10.47 22.30 -10.25
C ARG A 251 9.13 22.05 -9.54
N MET A 252 8.04 21.94 -10.29
CA MET A 252 6.73 21.62 -9.71
C MET A 252 6.76 20.32 -8.90
N TYR A 253 7.42 19.28 -9.42
CA TYR A 253 7.52 18.00 -8.74
C TYR A 253 8.40 18.04 -7.49
N ARG A 254 9.47 18.86 -7.47
CA ARG A 254 10.21 19.12 -6.24
C ARG A 254 9.36 19.85 -5.22
N ASP A 255 8.63 20.88 -5.63
CA ASP A 255 7.75 21.66 -4.74
C ASP A 255 6.66 20.77 -4.10
N LEU A 256 6.09 19.82 -4.86
CA LEU A 256 5.15 18.83 -4.33
C LEU A 256 5.81 17.93 -3.28
N GLN A 257 7.03 17.45 -3.52
CA GLN A 257 7.76 16.60 -2.57
C GLN A 257 8.11 17.36 -1.30
N THR A 258 8.65 18.58 -1.43
CA THR A 258 8.95 19.46 -0.29
C THR A 258 7.69 19.72 0.53
N ARG A 259 6.55 20.00 -0.12
CA ARG A 259 5.27 20.17 0.59
C ARG A 259 4.89 18.92 1.37
N ILE A 260 5.02 17.72 0.80
CA ILE A 260 4.69 16.48 1.52
C ILE A 260 5.62 16.28 2.72
N ILE A 261 6.93 16.50 2.54
CA ILE A 261 7.96 16.33 3.59
C ILE A 261 7.81 17.34 4.73
N GLN A 262 7.27 18.53 4.45
CA GLN A 262 7.01 19.58 5.44
C GLN A 262 5.68 19.42 6.19
N ASN A 263 4.90 18.38 5.87
CA ASN A 263 3.65 18.07 6.56
C ASN A 263 3.78 16.75 7.35
N PRO A 264 2.92 16.53 8.37
CA PRO A 264 2.84 15.25 9.06
C PRO A 264 2.67 14.07 8.06
N PRO A 265 3.34 12.94 8.28
CA PRO A 265 4.13 12.56 9.47
C PRO A 265 5.58 13.05 9.47
N PHE A 266 6.04 13.68 8.40
CA PHE A 266 7.45 13.98 8.18
C PHE A 266 7.92 15.23 8.91
N THR A 267 7.03 15.97 9.58
CA THR A 267 7.38 17.00 10.57
C THR A 267 8.18 16.41 11.73
N ASN A 268 7.96 15.14 12.09
CA ASN A 268 8.83 14.41 13.01
C ASN A 268 10.13 14.01 12.31
N THR A 269 11.26 14.57 12.78
CA THR A 269 12.59 14.31 12.22
C THR A 269 12.98 12.82 12.30
N ALA A 270 12.59 12.09 13.34
CA ALA A 270 12.90 10.66 13.45
C ALA A 270 12.16 9.86 12.36
N ALA A 271 10.89 10.17 12.09
CA ALA A 271 10.13 9.53 11.00
C ALA A 271 10.73 9.87 9.64
N LEU A 272 11.15 11.12 9.43
CA LEU A 272 11.84 11.56 8.20
C LEU A 272 13.16 10.79 7.99
N LEU A 273 14.00 10.67 9.02
CA LEU A 273 15.27 9.94 8.98
C LEU A 273 15.08 8.45 8.73
N ALA A 274 14.18 7.80 9.48
CA ALA A 274 13.88 6.38 9.31
C ALA A 274 13.37 6.07 7.90
N THR A 275 12.53 6.95 7.34
CA THR A 275 12.05 6.85 5.95
C THR A 275 13.19 7.08 4.96
N HIS A 276 14.09 8.03 5.24
CA HIS A 276 15.25 8.31 4.40
C HIS A 276 16.20 7.11 4.32
N HIS A 277 16.52 6.47 5.44
CA HIS A 277 17.31 5.23 5.47
C HIS A 277 16.61 4.07 4.76
N CYS A 278 15.28 3.92 4.95
CA CYS A 278 14.50 2.89 4.28
C CYS A 278 14.48 3.06 2.75
N MET A 279 14.30 4.29 2.25
CA MET A 279 14.39 4.61 0.82
C MET A 279 15.78 4.31 0.24
N HIS A 280 16.84 4.67 0.97
CA HIS A 280 18.22 4.35 0.57
C HIS A 280 18.43 2.83 0.47
N LEU A 281 18.01 2.08 1.48
CA LEU A 281 18.11 0.62 1.49
C LEU A 281 17.37 0.01 0.29
N LEU A 282 16.12 0.44 0.06
CA LEU A 282 15.30 -0.04 -1.04
C LEU A 282 15.98 0.16 -2.40
N VAL A 283 16.43 1.38 -2.69
CA VAL A 283 17.10 1.71 -3.96
C VAL A 283 18.43 0.96 -4.11
N THR A 284 19.23 0.88 -3.04
CA THR A 284 20.49 0.14 -3.03
C THR A 284 20.28 -1.32 -3.41
N TYR A 285 19.28 -1.99 -2.83
CA TYR A 285 18.99 -3.39 -3.14
C TYR A 285 18.36 -3.59 -4.51
N ILE A 286 17.59 -2.63 -5.02
CA ILE A 286 17.14 -2.64 -6.42
C ILE A 286 18.35 -2.56 -7.37
N ARG A 287 19.31 -1.67 -7.12
CA ARG A 287 20.54 -1.56 -7.94
C ARG A 287 21.36 -2.84 -7.91
N TYR A 288 21.58 -3.42 -6.73
CA TYR A 288 22.34 -4.67 -6.61
C TYR A 288 21.74 -5.83 -7.40
N THR A 289 20.41 -5.88 -7.55
CA THR A 289 19.76 -6.93 -8.33
C THR A 289 19.93 -6.78 -9.85
N MET A 290 20.18 -5.58 -10.38
CA MET A 290 20.16 -5.33 -11.83
C MET A 290 21.52 -5.40 -12.54
N ALA A 291 22.62 -5.11 -11.84
CA ALA A 291 24.01 -5.47 -12.16
C ALA A 291 24.93 -4.57 -11.32
N PRO A 292 25.83 -5.11 -10.48
CA PRO A 292 26.67 -4.29 -9.61
C PRO A 292 27.74 -3.45 -10.34
N GLU A 293 28.00 -3.69 -11.63
CA GLU A 293 29.18 -3.15 -12.36
C GLU A 293 28.87 -2.28 -13.59
N ALA A 294 27.60 -2.12 -13.99
CA ALA A 294 27.23 -1.27 -15.13
C ALA A 294 26.77 0.11 -14.65
N GLU A 295 27.02 1.16 -15.45
CA GLU A 295 26.33 2.45 -15.27
C GLU A 295 24.83 2.22 -15.51
N ILE A 296 24.09 1.92 -14.44
CA ILE A 296 22.65 1.70 -14.51
C ILE A 296 22.00 3.06 -14.73
N ASP A 297 21.26 3.17 -15.83
CA ASP A 297 20.28 4.24 -15.99
C ASP A 297 19.22 4.13 -14.88
N ASP A 298 19.34 4.96 -13.84
CA ASP A 298 18.43 5.00 -12.68
C ASP A 298 16.99 5.46 -13.05
N SER A 299 16.76 5.86 -14.30
CA SER A 299 15.46 6.36 -14.78
C SER A 299 14.33 5.32 -14.61
N TRP A 300 14.64 4.03 -14.78
CA TRP A 300 13.67 2.95 -14.61
C TRP A 300 13.28 2.74 -13.14
N ILE A 301 14.23 2.88 -12.19
CA ILE A 301 13.96 2.80 -10.74
C ILE A 301 13.02 3.95 -10.35
N SER A 302 13.30 5.15 -10.87
CA SER A 302 12.45 6.31 -10.64
C SER A 302 11.04 6.08 -11.18
N SER A 303 10.91 5.39 -12.31
CA SER A 303 9.60 5.00 -12.87
C SER A 303 8.92 3.92 -12.02
N LEU A 304 9.66 2.94 -11.50
CA LEU A 304 9.14 1.93 -10.59
C LEU A 304 8.61 2.54 -9.29
N LEU A 305 9.30 3.52 -8.72
CA LEU A 305 8.92 4.15 -7.47
C LEU A 305 7.82 5.21 -7.66
N ALA A 306 7.91 6.02 -8.72
CA ALA A 306 7.00 7.14 -8.91
C ALA A 306 5.75 6.78 -9.72
N VAL A 307 5.86 5.95 -10.76
CA VAL A 307 4.76 5.72 -11.72
C VAL A 307 3.99 4.44 -11.41
N SER A 308 4.71 3.37 -11.09
CA SER A 308 4.08 2.09 -10.78
C SER A 308 3.48 2.09 -9.38
N PRO A 309 2.40 1.32 -9.16
CA PRO A 309 1.87 1.10 -7.82
C PRO A 309 2.90 0.35 -6.96
N PHE A 310 2.86 0.56 -5.64
CA PHE A 310 3.80 -0.07 -4.69
C PHE A 310 3.87 -1.59 -4.79
N VAL A 311 2.77 -2.25 -5.18
CA VAL A 311 2.74 -3.70 -5.44
C VAL A 311 3.78 -4.14 -6.47
N ARG A 312 4.14 -3.26 -7.42
CA ARG A 312 5.14 -3.56 -8.46
C ARG A 312 6.54 -3.68 -7.90
N ILE A 313 6.86 -2.97 -6.82
CA ILE A 313 8.12 -3.14 -6.06
C ILE A 313 8.14 -4.51 -5.38
N VAL A 314 7.01 -4.94 -4.82
CA VAL A 314 6.88 -6.27 -4.22
C VAL A 314 7.03 -7.37 -5.28
N GLU A 315 6.41 -7.20 -6.44
CA GLU A 315 6.53 -8.13 -7.59
C GLU A 315 7.98 -8.23 -8.08
N PHE A 316 8.71 -7.11 -8.14
CA PHE A 316 10.13 -7.09 -8.49
C PHE A 316 10.96 -8.00 -7.57
N PHE A 317 10.88 -7.78 -6.26
CA PHE A 317 11.64 -8.59 -5.30
C PHE A 317 11.17 -10.04 -5.24
N SER A 318 9.85 -10.29 -5.38
CA SER A 318 9.31 -11.64 -5.49
C SER A 318 9.88 -12.37 -6.70
N ALA A 319 9.92 -11.72 -7.87
CA ALA A 319 10.47 -12.27 -9.10
C ALA A 319 11.98 -12.53 -8.98
N GLU A 320 12.69 -11.73 -8.21
CA GLU A 320 14.11 -11.91 -7.96
C GLU A 320 14.39 -13.06 -6.99
N ILE A 321 13.57 -13.28 -5.96
CA ILE A 321 13.78 -14.34 -4.94
C ILE A 321 13.14 -15.68 -5.37
N GLY A 322 12.10 -15.66 -6.20
CA GLY A 322 11.35 -16.83 -6.64
C GLY A 322 10.15 -17.17 -5.75
N ASP A 323 10.07 -16.67 -4.51
CA ASP A 323 8.95 -16.80 -3.53
C ASP A 323 8.06 -18.06 -3.65
N GLY A 324 8.67 -19.24 -3.76
CA GLY A 324 7.97 -20.54 -3.88
C GLY A 324 7.32 -20.85 -5.24
N GLY A 325 7.48 -19.98 -6.24
CA GLY A 325 7.01 -20.14 -7.61
C GLY A 325 8.13 -20.29 -8.65
N ASN A 326 7.74 -20.32 -9.93
CA ASN A 326 8.71 -20.33 -11.03
C ASN A 326 9.25 -18.91 -11.24
N GLN A 327 10.49 -18.68 -10.80
CA GLN A 327 11.20 -17.39 -10.90
C GLN A 327 11.16 -16.80 -12.32
N ARG A 328 11.33 -17.63 -13.36
CA ARG A 328 11.29 -17.17 -14.76
C ARG A 328 9.91 -16.63 -15.13
N MET A 329 8.84 -17.28 -14.64
CA MET A 329 7.48 -16.83 -14.89
C MET A 329 7.17 -15.54 -14.12
N GLN A 330 7.59 -15.44 -12.85
CA GLN A 330 7.42 -14.23 -12.06
C GLN A 330 8.17 -13.03 -12.65
N ARG A 331 9.39 -13.23 -13.15
CA ARG A 331 10.14 -12.18 -13.89
C ARG A 331 9.41 -11.73 -15.14
N LYS A 332 8.86 -12.68 -15.90
CA LYS A 332 8.05 -12.37 -17.09
C LYS A 332 6.79 -11.58 -16.72
N ASP A 333 6.08 -11.99 -15.67
CA ASP A 333 4.85 -11.34 -15.22
C ASP A 333 5.14 -9.92 -14.71
N PHE A 334 6.20 -9.74 -13.92
CA PHE A 334 6.68 -8.43 -13.50
C PHE A 334 7.00 -7.54 -14.70
N MET A 335 7.80 -8.02 -15.67
CA MET A 335 8.14 -7.26 -16.88
C MET A 335 6.91 -6.84 -17.67
N TYR A 336 5.96 -7.77 -17.86
CA TYR A 336 4.71 -7.49 -18.57
C TYR A 336 3.88 -6.43 -17.84
N ASN A 337 3.67 -6.61 -16.54
CA ASN A 337 2.88 -5.69 -15.74
C ASN A 337 3.52 -4.31 -15.61
N PHE A 338 4.83 -4.25 -15.42
CA PHE A 338 5.58 -3.00 -15.36
C PHE A 338 5.50 -2.24 -16.70
N HIS A 339 5.68 -2.93 -17.82
CA HIS A 339 5.50 -2.34 -19.14
C HIS A 339 4.05 -1.86 -19.37
N ALA A 340 3.05 -2.63 -18.89
CA ALA A 340 1.65 -2.23 -18.97
C ALA A 340 1.39 -0.94 -18.19
N ASP A 341 1.92 -0.80 -16.97
CA ASP A 341 1.82 0.43 -16.18
C ASP A 341 2.45 1.63 -16.91
N MET A 342 3.65 1.45 -17.47
CA MET A 342 4.32 2.52 -18.24
C MET A 342 3.53 2.89 -19.49
N THR A 343 2.92 1.91 -20.16
CA THR A 343 2.09 2.15 -21.34
C THR A 343 0.81 2.90 -20.98
N ILE A 344 0.16 2.54 -19.88
CA ILE A 344 -1.03 3.23 -19.37
C ILE A 344 -0.68 4.68 -19.02
N HIS A 345 0.42 4.89 -18.31
CA HIS A 345 0.88 6.23 -17.96
C HIS A 345 1.25 7.07 -19.20
N GLY A 346 1.97 6.50 -20.16
CA GLY A 346 2.35 7.18 -21.41
C GLY A 346 1.16 7.53 -22.31
N ARG A 347 0.06 6.77 -22.22
CA ARG A 347 -1.19 7.03 -22.93
C ARG A 347 -2.19 7.88 -22.15
N ASP A 348 -1.83 8.34 -20.95
CA ASP A 348 -2.71 9.22 -20.17
C ASP A 348 -2.92 10.53 -20.94
N HIS A 349 -4.17 10.76 -21.35
CA HIS A 349 -4.54 11.92 -22.14
C HIS A 349 -4.25 13.22 -21.40
N MET A 350 -4.43 13.23 -20.07
CA MET A 350 -4.15 14.43 -19.25
C MET A 350 -2.66 14.76 -19.29
N ASN A 351 -1.80 13.77 -19.04
CA ASN A 351 -0.35 13.96 -19.08
C ASN A 351 0.15 14.36 -20.47
N SER A 352 -0.37 13.72 -21.53
CA SER A 352 0.06 14.01 -22.90
C SER A 352 -0.35 15.40 -23.39
N THR A 353 -1.47 15.93 -22.86
CA THR A 353 -1.95 17.28 -23.19
C THR A 353 -1.13 18.34 -22.45
N VAL A 354 -0.88 18.14 -21.15
CA VAL A 354 -0.19 19.14 -20.29
C VAL A 354 1.32 19.17 -20.54
N PHE A 355 1.95 18.01 -20.72
CA PHE A 355 3.41 17.87 -20.81
C PHE A 355 3.92 17.47 -22.19
N GLY A 356 3.03 17.33 -23.18
CA GLY A 356 3.35 16.78 -24.49
C GLY A 356 3.42 15.25 -24.48
N ARG A 357 3.52 14.64 -25.68
CA ARG A 357 3.80 13.20 -25.77
C ARG A 357 5.09 12.92 -25.03
N ALA A 358 5.06 11.98 -24.10
CA ALA A 358 6.28 11.48 -23.48
C ALA A 358 7.23 11.04 -24.59
N SER A 359 8.28 11.84 -24.85
CA SER A 359 9.51 11.28 -25.40
C SER A 359 9.93 10.16 -24.45
N SER A 360 10.74 9.21 -24.92
CA SER A 360 11.26 8.09 -24.12
C SER A 360 12.06 8.49 -22.84
N GLN A 361 12.04 9.76 -22.45
CA GLN A 361 12.66 10.31 -21.27
C GLN A 361 11.76 10.07 -20.05
N SER A 362 12.33 9.40 -19.06
CA SER A 362 11.72 9.20 -17.74
C SER A 362 11.29 10.53 -17.11
N ILE A 363 10.22 10.46 -16.32
CA ILE A 363 9.67 11.58 -15.54
C ILE A 363 10.71 12.20 -14.61
N HIS A 364 11.63 11.37 -14.12
CA HIS A 364 12.74 11.74 -13.28
C HIS A 364 14.03 11.33 -14.00
N SER A 365 14.94 12.29 -14.17
CA SER A 365 16.27 12.07 -14.76
C SER A 365 17.16 11.22 -13.86
N SER A 366 16.92 11.27 -12.55
CA SER A 366 17.63 10.49 -11.55
C SER A 366 16.69 10.06 -10.43
N VAL A 367 17.01 8.93 -9.79
CA VAL A 367 16.38 8.53 -8.52
C VAL A 367 16.53 9.62 -7.47
N ARG A 368 17.59 10.44 -7.51
CA ARG A 368 17.80 11.58 -6.60
C ARG A 368 16.65 12.60 -6.62
N ASP A 369 16.02 12.77 -7.79
CA ASP A 369 14.89 13.68 -7.97
C ASP A 369 13.61 13.18 -7.28
N LEU A 370 13.60 11.95 -6.77
CA LEU A 370 12.50 11.34 -6.03
C LEU A 370 12.92 11.11 -4.57
N TRP A 371 12.29 11.82 -3.65
CA TRP A 371 12.54 11.82 -2.21
C TRP A 371 13.91 12.40 -1.79
N PHE A 372 15.03 11.90 -2.34
CA PHE A 372 16.35 12.10 -1.74
C PHE A 372 16.81 13.56 -1.67
N ASP A 373 16.73 14.31 -2.77
CA ASP A 373 17.19 15.71 -2.75
C ASP A 373 16.29 16.58 -1.87
N ALA A 374 14.97 16.41 -1.96
CA ALA A 374 14.01 17.15 -1.14
C ALA A 374 14.16 16.81 0.36
N ALA A 375 14.34 15.53 0.70
CA ALA A 375 14.57 15.09 2.07
C ALA A 375 15.92 15.61 2.60
N LYS A 376 16.98 15.59 1.78
CA LYS A 376 18.29 16.11 2.17
C LYS A 376 18.22 17.60 2.49
N THR A 377 17.60 18.41 1.62
CA THR A 377 17.42 19.86 1.87
C THR A 377 16.61 20.11 3.15
N GLU A 378 15.56 19.32 3.41
CA GLU A 378 14.80 19.46 4.64
C GLU A 378 15.63 19.06 5.89
N LEU A 379 16.41 17.98 5.82
CA LEU A 379 17.28 17.56 6.93
C LEU A 379 18.37 18.59 7.23
N GLU A 380 18.95 19.21 6.20
CA GLU A 380 19.88 20.34 6.33
C GLU A 380 19.21 21.54 7.00
N HIS A 381 18.01 21.89 6.56
CA HIS A 381 17.21 22.98 7.15
C HIS A 381 16.91 22.73 8.64
N ARG A 382 16.63 21.48 9.01
CA ARG A 382 16.41 21.07 10.41
C ARG A 382 17.68 20.89 11.23
N LYS A 383 18.86 21.07 10.62
CA LYS A 383 20.18 20.80 11.24
C LYS A 383 20.28 19.38 11.80
N ALA A 384 19.67 18.42 11.11
CA ALA A 384 19.67 17.01 11.49
C ALA A 384 20.83 16.23 10.84
N LEU A 385 21.87 16.92 10.35
CA LEU A 385 23.07 16.32 9.77
C LEU A 385 24.31 16.72 10.60
N PRO A 386 25.22 15.79 10.93
CA PRO A 386 25.12 14.34 10.72
C PRO A 386 24.07 13.70 11.66
N HIS A 387 23.70 12.45 11.37
CA HIS A 387 22.76 11.67 12.18
C HIS A 387 23.20 10.21 12.32
N ASP A 388 22.57 9.48 13.24
CA ASP A 388 22.85 8.07 13.48
C ASP A 388 22.36 7.16 12.34
N GLN A 389 22.90 5.93 12.30
CA GLN A 389 22.43 4.86 11.43
C GLN A 389 21.33 4.06 12.13
N GLU A 390 20.44 3.45 11.35
CA GLU A 390 19.52 2.43 11.88
C GLU A 390 20.30 1.15 12.16
N ILE A 391 20.03 0.52 13.31
CA ILE A 391 20.72 -0.69 13.74
C ILE A 391 19.70 -1.82 13.92
N ALA A 392 19.85 -2.90 13.16
CA ALA A 392 19.18 -4.16 13.44
C ALA A 392 20.17 -5.15 14.04
N TRP A 393 19.93 -5.52 15.29
CA TRP A 393 20.76 -6.48 16.00
C TRP A 393 20.43 -7.90 15.53
N CYS A 394 21.45 -8.55 14.98
CA CYS A 394 21.43 -9.96 14.61
C CYS A 394 22.10 -10.81 15.70
N TRP A 395 22.00 -12.13 15.53
CA TRP A 395 22.55 -13.18 16.40
C TRP A 395 23.77 -12.76 17.24
N ASN A 396 23.71 -12.95 18.56
CA ASN A 396 24.79 -12.64 19.51
C ASN A 396 25.38 -11.22 19.39
N GLY A 397 24.56 -10.23 19.01
CA GLY A 397 24.97 -8.83 19.02
C GLY A 397 25.71 -8.36 17.78
N ILE A 398 25.50 -8.99 16.62
CA ILE A 398 26.05 -8.50 15.33
C ILE A 398 25.17 -7.34 14.85
N PRO A 399 25.68 -6.09 14.80
CA PRO A 399 24.90 -4.97 14.28
C PRO A 399 24.91 -4.97 12.74
N ILE A 400 23.73 -5.03 12.14
CA ILE A 400 23.53 -4.72 10.72
C ILE A 400 23.01 -3.29 10.63
N LEU A 401 23.70 -2.48 9.84
CA LEU A 401 23.54 -1.04 9.78
C LEU A 401 22.87 -0.62 8.48
N PHE A 402 21.87 0.25 8.57
CA PHE A 402 21.21 0.88 7.43
C PHE A 402 21.31 2.39 7.56
N GLY A 403 21.72 3.07 6.51
CA GLY A 403 21.96 4.50 6.57
C GLY A 403 22.07 5.15 5.20
N CYS A 404 22.49 6.41 5.20
CA CYS A 404 22.86 7.16 4.01
C CYS A 404 24.30 7.68 4.13
N GLY A 405 24.78 8.36 3.08
CA GLY A 405 26.14 8.91 3.05
C GLY A 405 26.42 10.03 4.08
N ASN A 406 25.39 10.52 4.77
CA ASN A 406 25.50 11.57 5.79
C ASN A 406 25.47 11.02 7.23
N CYS A 407 25.38 9.70 7.40
CA CYS A 407 25.38 9.09 8.72
C CYS A 407 26.75 9.13 9.39
N GLU A 408 26.76 9.22 10.71
CA GLU A 408 27.96 8.93 11.49
C GLU A 408 28.41 7.48 11.29
N ARG A 409 29.73 7.25 11.32
CA ARG A 409 30.28 5.90 11.16
C ARG A 409 30.20 5.16 12.48
N ILE A 410 29.43 4.09 12.49
CA ILE A 410 29.29 3.16 13.61
C ILE A 410 29.89 1.82 13.20
N ASP A 411 30.47 1.09 14.17
CA ASP A 411 30.99 -0.25 13.95
C ASP A 411 29.85 -1.24 13.68
N GLY A 412 29.90 -1.89 12.51
CA GLY A 412 28.93 -2.90 12.11
C GLY A 412 28.96 -3.18 10.62
N TRP A 413 28.13 -4.13 10.18
CA TRP A 413 28.07 -4.51 8.77
C TRP A 413 27.08 -3.60 8.03
N GLN A 414 27.58 -2.90 7.01
CA GLN A 414 26.80 -1.94 6.21
C GLN A 414 25.97 -2.67 5.14
N ALA A 415 24.65 -2.52 5.22
CA ALA A 415 23.70 -3.18 4.34
C ALA A 415 23.59 -2.59 2.94
#